data_AF-A0A9D8G991-F1
#
_entry.id   AF-A0A9D8G991-F1
#
_cell.length_a   1.000
_cell.length_b   1.000
_cell.length_c   1.000
_cell.angle_alpha   90.00
_cell.angle_beta   90.00
_cell.angle_gamma   90.00
#
_symmetry.space_group_name_H-M   'P 1'
#
loop_
_entity.id
_entity.type
_entity.pdbx_description
1 polymer ?
#
loop_
_entity_poly.entity_id
_entity_poly.type
_entity_poly.pdbx_seq_one_letter_code
_entity_poly.pdbx_strand_id
1 'polypeptide(L)'
;MNRPLCIAGIVLLSLGLIAQTGIAAAGAESRGDAPFAIPTFHCLGLYWSPPGGSANREVRVSYRRQGASEWKEALPMRYNPIARTDEDLADYRGSIVHLAPATTYEVRLTLAGASTTSNLTATTWSEDFPVGETVRVGNGDTPLTITESGTPNAYRVYDGRGATIDVRHQHDSCIVVNASCVILRGFTLRGAGAPASAPRRTIGAIQIEGGHDIVIEGCDISDWGRFNPKSGFGNNYDAAIYSRSQTLRRLVVQRCKLHHPTWDGSTWYEPTHPTHSAGPQCITLVDTDGNHVIRYNECWSDMEHMYNDIIGGGSNGSFRGSPGPDSDIYGNIISHCWDDGLEVEGGSRNVRVWDNYITQCMMMIGNAPASIGPLYIWRNVAVRSQWRPGASGGNFLKMGFASAEDWMTGHQYIFHNTLFRADEWLPTGGLGGNRIVKHTVSRNNILHVRSSRNYSASENRQNADNDFDYDLYNGQIPNDQEAHGVRGEPVYAANAGFDPATKTGRFQLAPSSPGAGAGQPIPNFSGGYSGRAPDIGAHQRGAPPIQYGVAAKQP
;
A
#
# COMPACT_ATOMS: atom_id res chain seq x y z
N MET A 1 -0.47 -11.51 88.25
CA MET A 1 0.04 -12.69 88.97
C MET A 1 0.67 -13.63 87.95
N ASN A 2 1.92 -14.02 88.24
CA ASN A 2 2.70 -15.16 87.73
C ASN A 2 2.92 -15.37 86.20
N ARG A 3 4.22 -15.35 85.85
CA ARG A 3 4.92 -15.96 84.68
C ARG A 3 4.76 -17.52 84.69
N PRO A 4 5.39 -18.39 83.84
CA PRO A 4 6.45 -18.19 82.80
C PRO A 4 6.49 -19.15 81.55
N LEU A 5 7.49 -18.91 80.67
CA LEU A 5 8.40 -19.82 79.88
C LEU A 5 7.89 -20.92 78.91
N CYS A 6 8.43 -20.93 77.67
CA CYS A 6 9.42 -21.90 77.11
C CYS A 6 9.56 -21.72 75.56
N ILE A 7 10.69 -21.21 75.05
CA ILE A 7 11.89 -21.86 74.47
C ILE A 7 11.76 -22.36 73.01
N ALA A 8 12.70 -21.79 72.23
CA ALA A 8 13.23 -22.06 70.90
C ALA A 8 13.06 -23.45 70.25
N GLY A 9 12.83 -23.41 68.93
CA GLY A 9 13.07 -24.50 67.98
C GLY A 9 13.66 -23.95 66.68
N ILE A 10 14.87 -24.41 66.35
CA ILE A 10 15.61 -24.15 65.11
C ILE A 10 14.84 -24.74 63.92
N VAL A 11 14.64 -23.97 62.86
CA VAL A 11 14.16 -24.49 61.57
C VAL A 11 15.32 -24.46 60.57
N LEU A 12 15.76 -25.66 60.19
CA LEU A 12 16.57 -25.92 59.00
C LEU A 12 15.79 -25.45 57.77
N LEU A 13 16.34 -24.52 56.99
CA LEU A 13 15.87 -24.28 55.63
C LEU A 13 16.50 -25.31 54.69
N SER A 14 15.65 -26.22 54.20
CA SER A 14 15.91 -27.12 53.09
C SER A 14 16.14 -26.35 51.79
N LEU A 15 17.29 -26.58 51.16
CA LEU A 15 17.56 -26.22 49.76
C LEU A 15 16.63 -27.03 48.84
N GLY A 16 15.58 -26.38 48.34
CA GLY A 16 14.83 -26.85 47.18
C GLY A 16 15.38 -26.19 45.92
N LEU A 17 15.89 -27.00 44.98
CA LEU A 17 16.18 -26.55 43.61
C LEU A 17 14.89 -26.03 42.98
N ILE A 18 14.82 -24.73 42.73
CA ILE A 18 13.85 -24.14 41.80
C ILE A 18 14.62 -23.92 40.50
N ALA A 19 14.25 -24.68 39.48
CA ALA A 19 14.67 -24.43 38.11
C ALA A 19 14.08 -23.09 37.66
N GLN A 20 14.88 -22.03 37.72
CA GLN A 20 14.59 -20.78 37.04
C GLN A 20 14.79 -21.01 35.53
N THR A 21 13.69 -21.22 34.81
CA THR A 21 13.67 -20.97 33.37
C THR A 21 13.82 -19.46 33.20
N GLY A 22 15.06 -19.01 32.98
CA GLY A 22 15.34 -17.64 32.59
C GLY A 22 14.63 -17.35 31.29
N ILE A 23 13.58 -16.54 31.35
CA ILE A 23 13.11 -15.80 30.17
C ILE A 23 14.22 -14.80 29.88
N ALA A 24 15.05 -15.14 28.90
CA ALA A 24 15.96 -14.18 28.31
C ALA A 24 15.10 -13.05 27.76
N ALA A 25 15.21 -11.86 28.36
CA ALA A 25 14.84 -10.65 27.67
C ALA A 25 15.62 -10.63 26.36
N ALA A 26 14.92 -10.68 25.23
CA ALA A 26 15.51 -10.55 23.92
C ALA A 26 16.17 -9.17 23.85
N GLY A 27 17.48 -9.13 24.09
CA GLY A 27 18.31 -8.01 23.71
C GLY A 27 18.25 -7.85 22.19
N ALA A 28 18.31 -6.61 21.72
CA ALA A 28 18.36 -6.27 20.30
C ALA A 28 19.31 -7.23 19.56
N GLU A 29 18.75 -8.09 18.71
CA GLU A 29 19.53 -8.93 17.82
C GLU A 29 20.40 -7.99 16.97
N SER A 30 21.71 -8.24 16.94
CA SER A 30 22.61 -7.60 15.98
C SER A 30 22.00 -7.75 14.58
N ARG A 31 21.77 -6.66 13.85
CA ARG A 31 21.34 -6.67 12.43
C ARG A 31 22.18 -7.71 11.69
N GLY A 32 21.58 -8.83 11.32
CA GLY A 32 22.33 -10.03 10.93
C GLY A 32 23.11 -9.84 9.63
N ASP A 33 24.30 -10.46 9.54
CA ASP A 33 25.12 -10.47 8.32
C ASP A 33 24.45 -11.25 7.15
N ALA A 34 23.53 -12.15 7.47
CA ALA A 34 22.85 -12.99 6.49
C ALA A 34 21.67 -12.24 5.86
N PRO A 35 21.57 -12.17 4.52
CA PRO A 35 20.44 -11.54 3.87
C PRO A 35 19.18 -12.42 3.97
N PHE A 36 18.02 -11.78 3.94
CA PHE A 36 16.73 -12.48 3.88
C PHE A 36 15.75 -11.76 2.95
N ALA A 37 14.66 -12.44 2.63
CA ALA A 37 13.60 -11.90 1.79
C ALA A 37 12.20 -12.16 2.37
N ILE A 38 11.31 -11.19 2.21
CA ILE A 38 9.89 -11.28 2.57
C ILE A 38 9.07 -11.33 1.27
N PRO A 39 8.40 -12.46 0.97
CA PRO A 39 7.66 -12.64 -0.27
C PRO A 39 6.22 -12.13 -0.18
N THR A 40 5.72 -11.69 -1.34
CA THR A 40 4.29 -11.63 -1.70
C THR A 40 4.04 -12.50 -2.94
N PHE A 41 2.91 -12.36 -3.63
CA PHE A 41 2.62 -13.13 -4.86
C PHE A 41 3.59 -12.81 -6.01
N HIS A 42 3.99 -11.55 -6.17
CA HIS A 42 4.76 -11.09 -7.34
C HIS A 42 6.06 -10.36 -6.97
N CYS A 43 6.37 -10.25 -5.67
CA CYS A 43 7.50 -9.49 -5.20
C CYS A 43 8.29 -10.24 -4.11
N LEU A 44 9.56 -9.89 -3.99
CA LEU A 44 10.42 -10.22 -2.86
C LEU A 44 10.99 -8.92 -2.29
N GLY A 45 10.63 -8.57 -1.05
CA GLY A 45 11.32 -7.52 -0.28
C GLY A 45 12.63 -8.05 0.27
N LEU A 46 13.75 -7.43 -0.06
CA LEU A 46 15.11 -7.83 0.27
C LEU A 46 15.69 -6.98 1.40
N TYR A 47 16.49 -7.62 2.24
CA TYR A 47 17.11 -7.03 3.42
C TYR A 47 18.53 -7.56 3.60
N TRP A 48 19.51 -6.68 3.84
CA TRP A 48 20.89 -7.09 4.12
C TRP A 48 21.69 -6.02 4.86
N SER A 49 22.50 -6.42 5.84
CA SER A 49 23.52 -5.58 6.50
C SER A 49 24.91 -6.21 6.32
N PRO A 50 25.54 -6.07 5.14
CA PRO A 50 26.85 -6.66 4.89
C PRO A 50 27.98 -5.97 5.67
N PRO A 51 29.02 -6.72 6.08
CA PRO A 51 30.29 -6.13 6.48
C PRO A 51 30.85 -5.20 5.40
N GLY A 52 31.17 -3.97 5.79
CA GLY A 52 31.68 -2.93 4.89
C GLY A 52 30.61 -2.16 4.10
N GLY A 53 29.33 -2.32 4.46
CA GLY A 53 28.23 -1.48 3.99
C GLY A 53 28.43 0.00 4.33
N SER A 54 28.03 0.91 3.43
CA SER A 54 28.13 2.36 3.61
C SER A 54 27.32 3.11 2.54
N ALA A 55 27.07 4.41 2.78
CA ALA A 55 26.37 5.30 1.86
C ALA A 55 26.99 5.39 0.44
N ASN A 56 28.29 5.11 0.29
CA ASN A 56 29.00 5.17 -0.99
C ASN A 56 29.00 3.83 -1.75
N ARG A 57 28.29 2.81 -1.25
CA ARG A 57 28.26 1.47 -1.85
C ARG A 57 26.83 1.00 -1.93
N GLU A 58 26.40 0.63 -3.12
CA GLU A 58 25.12 -0.05 -3.35
C GLU A 58 25.30 -1.57 -3.24
N VAL A 59 24.18 -2.27 -3.05
CA VAL A 59 24.13 -3.72 -3.22
C VAL A 59 23.50 -4.00 -4.58
N ARG A 60 24.29 -4.59 -5.50
CA ARG A 60 23.79 -5.09 -6.78
C ARG A 60 22.99 -6.36 -6.54
N VAL A 61 21.84 -6.46 -7.22
CA VAL A 61 20.89 -7.56 -7.07
C VAL A 61 20.77 -8.27 -8.40
N SER A 62 21.12 -9.55 -8.42
CA SER A 62 20.83 -10.44 -9.54
C SER A 62 19.97 -11.60 -9.06
N TYR A 63 19.05 -12.07 -9.91
CA TYR A 63 18.12 -13.12 -9.56
C TYR A 63 17.79 -14.01 -10.76
N ARG A 64 17.37 -15.23 -10.47
CA ARG A 64 16.83 -16.15 -11.48
C ARG A 64 15.84 -17.11 -10.87
N ARG A 65 14.93 -17.63 -11.69
CA ARG A 65 14.09 -18.76 -11.26
C ARG A 65 15.02 -19.94 -10.95
N GLN A 66 14.76 -20.65 -9.85
CA GLN A 66 15.59 -21.79 -9.46
C GLN A 66 15.67 -22.81 -10.62
N GLY A 67 16.90 -23.22 -10.94
CA GLY A 67 17.17 -24.13 -12.06
C GLY A 67 17.29 -23.47 -13.44
N ALA A 68 16.97 -22.17 -13.58
CA ALA A 68 17.25 -21.43 -14.81
C ALA A 68 18.75 -21.12 -14.92
N SER A 69 19.25 -20.99 -16.15
CA SER A 69 20.65 -20.62 -16.41
C SER A 69 20.89 -19.11 -16.35
N GLU A 70 19.94 -18.32 -16.85
CA GLU A 70 20.06 -16.88 -17.03
C GLU A 70 19.79 -16.11 -15.73
N TRP A 71 20.72 -15.22 -15.36
CA TRP A 71 20.56 -14.23 -14.29
C TRP A 71 19.98 -12.94 -14.87
N LYS A 72 18.99 -12.38 -14.17
CA LYS A 72 18.42 -11.06 -14.43
C LYS A 72 18.88 -10.09 -13.37
N GLU A 73 19.02 -8.82 -13.73
CA GLU A 73 19.33 -7.76 -12.79
C GLU A 73 18.04 -7.15 -12.22
N ALA A 74 18.09 -6.76 -10.94
CA ALA A 74 17.08 -5.95 -10.29
C ALA A 74 17.69 -4.61 -9.82
N LEU A 75 16.84 -3.66 -9.46
CA LEU A 75 17.26 -2.34 -8.98
C LEU A 75 18.21 -2.50 -7.77
N PRO A 76 19.40 -1.86 -7.78
CA PRO A 76 20.32 -1.92 -6.65
C PRO A 76 19.71 -1.39 -5.36
N MET A 77 20.11 -1.96 -4.22
CA MET A 77 19.70 -1.49 -2.90
C MET A 77 20.65 -0.38 -2.44
N ARG A 78 20.09 0.74 -1.97
CA ARG A 78 20.84 1.86 -1.38
C ARG A 78 20.99 1.66 0.12
N TYR A 79 22.13 2.09 0.67
CA TYR A 79 22.36 2.14 2.11
C TYR A 79 21.47 3.22 2.74
N ASN A 80 20.66 2.85 3.72
CA ASN A 80 19.76 3.76 4.42
C ASN A 80 19.38 3.25 5.82
N PRO A 81 20.31 3.15 6.79
CA PRO A 81 19.94 2.87 8.17
C PRO A 81 19.09 4.01 8.74
N ILE A 82 17.99 3.69 9.42
CA ILE A 82 17.10 4.68 10.01
C ILE A 82 17.40 4.81 11.49
N ALA A 83 17.79 6.01 11.92
CA ALA A 83 18.09 6.26 13.32
C ALA A 83 16.83 6.18 14.20
N ARG A 84 17.00 5.74 15.46
CA ARG A 84 15.94 5.72 16.50
C ARG A 84 14.79 4.74 16.23
N THR A 85 15.01 3.72 15.41
CA THR A 85 14.04 2.64 15.20
C THR A 85 14.74 1.34 14.82
N ASP A 86 14.13 0.22 15.21
CA ASP A 86 14.49 -1.11 14.73
C ASP A 86 13.53 -1.61 13.63
N GLU A 87 12.51 -0.79 13.30
CA GLU A 87 11.53 -1.07 12.25
C GLU A 87 12.13 -0.97 10.83
N ASP A 88 13.43 -0.73 10.65
CA ASP A 88 14.07 -0.76 9.32
C ASP A 88 14.73 -2.12 9.01
N LEU A 89 14.94 -2.99 10.01
CA LEU A 89 15.48 -4.37 9.92
C LEU A 89 16.90 -4.54 9.39
N ALA A 90 17.33 -3.74 8.40
CA ALA A 90 18.62 -3.88 7.73
C ALA A 90 19.06 -2.55 7.14
N ASP A 91 20.36 -2.37 6.94
CA ASP A 91 20.94 -1.13 6.41
C ASP A 91 20.67 -0.96 4.91
N TYR A 92 20.55 -2.07 4.19
CA TYR A 92 20.12 -2.10 2.79
C TYR A 92 18.76 -2.76 2.68
N ARG A 93 17.89 -2.12 1.88
CA ARG A 93 16.55 -2.61 1.56
C ARG A 93 16.24 -2.40 0.09
N GLY A 94 15.50 -3.33 -0.52
CA GLY A 94 15.04 -3.20 -1.90
C GLY A 94 14.02 -4.26 -2.27
N SER A 95 13.53 -4.26 -3.50
CA SER A 95 12.55 -5.26 -3.95
C SER A 95 12.85 -5.78 -5.36
N ILE A 96 12.63 -7.08 -5.56
CA ILE A 96 12.48 -7.67 -6.89
C ILE A 96 10.98 -7.75 -7.18
N VAL A 97 10.54 -7.23 -8.32
CA VAL A 97 9.12 -7.20 -8.73
C VAL A 97 8.87 -8.00 -10.01
N HIS A 98 7.59 -8.16 -10.38
CA HIS A 98 7.15 -8.89 -11.58
C HIS A 98 7.62 -10.36 -11.61
N LEU A 99 7.58 -11.00 -10.44
CA LEU A 99 7.86 -12.43 -10.29
C LEU A 99 6.60 -13.25 -10.51
N ALA A 100 6.79 -14.50 -10.94
CA ALA A 100 5.70 -15.47 -11.02
C ALA A 100 5.31 -15.93 -9.60
N PRO A 101 4.01 -16.10 -9.30
CA PRO A 101 3.56 -16.73 -8.06
C PRO A 101 4.07 -18.17 -7.89
N ALA A 102 4.03 -18.67 -6.66
CA ALA A 102 4.43 -20.04 -6.29
C ALA A 102 5.80 -20.48 -6.86
N THR A 103 6.73 -19.54 -7.02
CA THR A 103 7.98 -19.79 -7.74
C THR A 103 9.18 -19.46 -6.85
N THR A 104 10.10 -20.42 -6.74
CA THR A 104 11.36 -20.24 -6.03
C THR A 104 12.39 -19.55 -6.92
N TYR A 105 13.03 -18.53 -6.37
CA TYR A 105 14.10 -17.76 -7.00
C TYR A 105 15.40 -17.90 -6.20
N GLU A 106 16.51 -18.00 -6.94
CA GLU A 106 17.85 -17.79 -6.41
C GLU A 106 18.19 -16.31 -6.56
N VAL A 107 18.64 -15.67 -5.48
CA VAL A 107 19.00 -14.26 -5.44
C VAL A 107 20.46 -14.14 -4.98
N ARG A 108 21.23 -13.33 -5.70
CA ARG A 108 22.62 -12.99 -5.38
C ARG A 108 22.72 -11.50 -5.12
N LEU A 109 23.30 -11.17 -3.97
CA LEU A 109 23.61 -9.82 -3.52
C LEU A 109 25.12 -9.61 -3.55
N THR A 110 25.56 -8.48 -4.11
CA THR A 110 26.98 -8.12 -4.19
C THR A 110 27.17 -6.67 -3.80
N LEU A 111 27.98 -6.43 -2.75
CA LEU A 111 28.31 -5.09 -2.31
C LEU A 111 29.30 -4.45 -3.29
N ALA A 112 28.94 -3.31 -3.88
CA ALA A 112 29.77 -2.63 -4.86
C ALA A 112 31.13 -2.21 -4.29
N GLY A 113 32.20 -2.43 -5.06
CA GLY A 113 33.57 -2.08 -4.64
C GLY A 113 34.13 -2.97 -3.52
N ALA A 114 33.51 -4.11 -3.23
CA ALA A 114 33.98 -5.12 -2.28
C ALA A 114 33.87 -6.53 -2.89
N SER A 115 34.54 -7.51 -2.27
CA SER A 115 34.36 -8.94 -2.59
C SER A 115 33.16 -9.56 -1.85
N THR A 116 32.49 -8.80 -0.98
CA THR A 116 31.36 -9.26 -0.17
C THR A 116 30.17 -9.60 -1.06
N THR A 117 29.81 -10.88 -1.08
CA THR A 117 28.63 -11.38 -1.76
C THR A 117 27.90 -12.37 -0.87
N SER A 118 26.59 -12.47 -1.03
CA SER A 118 25.76 -13.46 -0.36
C SER A 118 24.65 -13.93 -1.28
N ASN A 119 24.18 -15.14 -1.07
CA ASN A 119 23.08 -15.73 -1.83
C ASN A 119 21.96 -16.14 -0.88
N LEU A 120 20.73 -16.06 -1.35
CA LEU A 120 19.55 -16.60 -0.66
C LEU A 120 18.59 -17.20 -1.68
N THR A 121 17.69 -18.05 -1.19
CA THR A 121 16.55 -18.55 -1.96
C THR A 121 15.26 -18.09 -1.31
N ALA A 122 14.30 -17.64 -2.11
CA ALA A 122 12.99 -17.25 -1.61
C ALA A 122 11.89 -17.68 -2.59
N THR A 123 10.70 -17.94 -2.06
CA THR A 123 9.55 -18.42 -2.84
C THR A 123 8.41 -17.43 -2.71
N THR A 124 7.91 -16.94 -3.84
CA THR A 124 6.71 -16.10 -3.91
C THR A 124 5.49 -16.88 -3.44
N TRP A 125 4.48 -16.17 -2.95
CA TRP A 125 3.24 -16.81 -2.51
C TRP A 125 2.51 -17.50 -3.66
N SER A 126 1.82 -18.60 -3.31
CA SER A 126 0.87 -19.24 -4.20
C SER A 126 -0.45 -18.46 -4.21
N GLU A 127 -1.02 -18.24 -5.39
CA GLU A 127 -2.40 -17.72 -5.50
C GLU A 127 -3.45 -18.77 -5.14
N ASP A 128 -3.05 -20.04 -5.10
CA ASP A 128 -3.89 -21.14 -4.63
C ASP A 128 -3.74 -21.29 -3.12
N PHE A 129 -4.78 -20.89 -2.38
CA PHE A 129 -4.89 -21.10 -0.94
C PHE A 129 -5.40 -22.52 -0.66
N PRO A 130 -4.70 -23.33 0.16
CA PRO A 130 -5.13 -24.70 0.43
C PRO A 130 -6.38 -24.68 1.30
N VAL A 131 -7.49 -25.20 0.77
CA VAL A 131 -8.80 -25.20 1.45
C VAL A 131 -8.91 -26.36 2.44
N GLY A 132 -9.28 -26.04 3.68
CA GLY A 132 -9.67 -26.98 4.72
C GLY A 132 -11.19 -27.10 4.84
N GLU A 133 -11.71 -26.96 6.08
CA GLU A 133 -13.15 -26.95 6.32
C GLU A 133 -13.83 -25.75 5.64
N THR A 134 -15.00 -25.98 5.06
CA THR A 134 -15.86 -24.92 4.51
C THR A 134 -17.15 -24.80 5.33
N VAL A 135 -17.31 -23.67 5.98
CA VAL A 135 -18.52 -23.26 6.70
C VAL A 135 -19.41 -22.48 5.73
N ARG A 136 -20.58 -23.03 5.39
CA ARG A 136 -21.60 -22.34 4.60
C ARG A 136 -22.35 -21.36 5.49
N VAL A 137 -22.36 -20.09 5.12
CA VAL A 137 -23.08 -19.05 5.85
C VAL A 137 -24.35 -18.69 5.08
N GLY A 138 -25.50 -18.64 5.77
CA GLY A 138 -26.78 -18.22 5.20
C GLY A 138 -27.03 -16.73 5.36
N ASN A 139 -28.19 -16.27 4.89
CA ASN A 139 -28.65 -14.90 5.14
C ASN A 139 -28.79 -14.64 6.65
N GLY A 140 -28.56 -13.40 7.07
CA GLY A 140 -28.74 -13.00 8.47
C GLY A 140 -28.84 -11.49 8.63
N ASP A 141 -29.30 -11.06 9.80
CA ASP A 141 -29.33 -9.66 10.22
C ASP A 141 -28.58 -9.39 11.53
N THR A 142 -27.80 -10.37 11.98
CA THR A 142 -26.89 -10.27 13.13
C THR A 142 -25.44 -10.50 12.69
N PRO A 143 -24.45 -9.97 13.42
CA PRO A 143 -23.04 -10.13 13.06
C PRO A 143 -22.60 -11.60 13.06
N LEU A 144 -21.82 -12.00 12.06
CA LEU A 144 -21.07 -13.25 12.06
C LEU A 144 -19.74 -13.05 12.80
N THR A 145 -19.52 -13.80 13.88
CA THR A 145 -18.21 -13.82 14.55
C THR A 145 -17.37 -15.00 14.06
N ILE A 146 -16.17 -14.70 13.57
CA ILE A 146 -15.18 -15.66 13.10
C ILE A 146 -14.05 -15.74 14.12
N THR A 147 -14.03 -16.80 14.92
CA THR A 147 -12.96 -17.10 15.89
C THR A 147 -12.25 -18.43 15.62
N GLU A 148 -12.86 -19.31 14.83
CA GLU A 148 -12.24 -20.58 14.47
C GLU A 148 -11.27 -20.37 13.30
N SER A 149 -10.01 -20.74 13.54
CA SER A 149 -8.90 -20.62 12.59
C SER A 149 -8.76 -21.87 11.73
N GLY A 150 -8.15 -21.71 10.55
CA GLY A 150 -7.61 -22.83 9.78
C GLY A 150 -6.15 -23.10 10.15
N THR A 151 -5.42 -23.68 9.21
CA THR A 151 -3.96 -23.81 9.26
C THR A 151 -3.35 -23.36 7.93
N PRO A 152 -2.03 -23.11 7.86
CA PRO A 152 -1.37 -22.74 6.60
C PRO A 152 -1.57 -23.74 5.45
N ASN A 153 -1.88 -25.00 5.76
CA ASN A 153 -2.12 -26.06 4.77
C ASN A 153 -3.61 -26.42 4.62
N ALA A 154 -4.51 -25.74 5.35
CA ALA A 154 -5.94 -26.01 5.35
C ALA A 154 -6.68 -24.78 5.91
N TYR A 155 -6.84 -23.74 5.10
CA TYR A 155 -7.58 -22.53 5.47
C TYR A 155 -9.04 -22.87 5.72
N ARG A 156 -9.60 -22.33 6.81
CA ARG A 156 -11.03 -22.43 7.08
C ARG A 156 -11.77 -21.43 6.20
N VAL A 157 -12.66 -21.90 5.35
CA VAL A 157 -13.42 -21.06 4.43
C VAL A 157 -14.78 -20.75 5.02
N TYR A 158 -15.07 -19.48 5.22
CA TYR A 158 -16.41 -18.97 5.48
C TYR A 158 -17.00 -18.54 4.13
N ASP A 159 -17.90 -19.36 3.60
CA ASP A 159 -18.46 -19.21 2.25
C ASP A 159 -19.85 -18.57 2.33
N GLY A 160 -19.87 -17.28 2.00
CA GLY A 160 -21.07 -16.45 1.96
C GLY A 160 -21.64 -16.26 0.56
N ARG A 161 -21.22 -17.04 -0.44
CA ARG A 161 -21.75 -16.92 -1.81
C ARG A 161 -23.26 -17.17 -1.83
N GLY A 162 -24.01 -16.15 -2.25
CA GLY A 162 -25.48 -16.17 -2.25
C GLY A 162 -26.10 -15.78 -0.91
N ALA A 163 -25.30 -15.44 0.09
CA ALA A 163 -25.74 -14.95 1.39
C ALA A 163 -25.59 -13.42 1.49
N THR A 164 -26.62 -12.81 2.07
CA THR A 164 -26.60 -11.41 2.50
C THR A 164 -26.63 -11.35 4.01
N ILE A 165 -25.62 -10.70 4.60
CA ILE A 165 -25.68 -10.25 6.00
C ILE A 165 -26.01 -8.75 5.95
N ASP A 166 -27.25 -8.42 6.27
CA ASP A 166 -27.73 -7.03 6.34
C ASP A 166 -28.14 -6.74 7.79
N VAL A 167 -27.27 -6.05 8.52
CA VAL A 167 -27.49 -5.76 9.94
C VAL A 167 -28.36 -4.52 10.17
N ARG A 168 -28.87 -3.88 9.11
CA ARG A 168 -29.89 -2.80 9.15
C ARG A 168 -29.60 -1.68 10.16
N HIS A 169 -28.33 -1.29 10.27
CA HIS A 169 -27.84 -0.31 11.24
C HIS A 169 -28.20 -0.64 12.70
N GLN A 170 -28.40 -1.92 13.02
CA GLN A 170 -28.58 -2.41 14.39
C GLN A 170 -27.25 -2.83 15.01
N HIS A 171 -26.22 -3.07 14.19
CA HIS A 171 -24.90 -3.49 14.64
C HIS A 171 -23.78 -2.72 13.93
N ASP A 172 -22.64 -2.56 14.60
CA ASP A 172 -21.47 -1.85 14.05
C ASP A 172 -20.73 -2.63 12.96
N SER A 173 -20.92 -3.94 12.88
CA SER A 173 -20.24 -4.81 11.92
C SER A 173 -21.16 -5.89 11.40
N CYS A 174 -20.97 -6.30 10.15
CA CYS A 174 -21.58 -7.52 9.62
C CYS A 174 -20.75 -8.75 9.99
N ILE A 175 -19.41 -8.62 9.96
CA ILE A 175 -18.49 -9.70 10.32
C ILE A 175 -17.42 -9.17 11.28
N VAL A 176 -17.12 -9.95 12.33
CA VAL A 176 -15.99 -9.69 13.24
C VAL A 176 -15.02 -10.86 13.16
N VAL A 177 -13.74 -10.58 12.89
CA VAL A 177 -12.69 -11.59 12.69
C VAL A 177 -11.65 -11.49 13.79
N ASN A 178 -11.43 -12.59 14.50
CA ASN A 178 -10.31 -12.80 15.40
C ASN A 178 -9.79 -14.23 15.22
N ALA A 179 -9.27 -14.52 14.03
CA ALA A 179 -8.85 -15.85 13.60
C ALA A 179 -7.74 -15.74 12.55
N SER A 180 -6.98 -16.82 12.38
CA SER A 180 -5.91 -16.92 11.39
C SER A 180 -6.19 -18.00 10.35
N CYS A 181 -5.55 -17.91 9.19
CA CYS A 181 -5.69 -18.88 8.09
C CYS A 181 -7.17 -19.08 7.72
N VAL A 182 -7.87 -17.98 7.46
CA VAL A 182 -9.29 -17.96 7.12
C VAL A 182 -9.53 -17.30 5.76
N ILE A 183 -10.54 -17.78 5.04
CA ILE A 183 -11.01 -17.15 3.80
C ILE A 183 -12.47 -16.74 4.00
N LEU A 184 -12.75 -15.44 3.90
CA LEU A 184 -14.10 -14.88 3.84
C LEU A 184 -14.43 -14.70 2.37
N ARG A 185 -15.36 -15.50 1.84
CA ARG A 185 -15.59 -15.61 0.40
C ARG A 185 -17.02 -15.24 0.02
N GLY A 186 -17.16 -14.25 -0.88
CA GLY A 186 -18.37 -14.05 -1.66
C GLY A 186 -19.57 -13.49 -0.92
N PHE A 187 -19.36 -12.83 0.22
CA PHE A 187 -20.44 -12.24 1.02
C PHE A 187 -21.02 -10.99 0.36
N THR A 188 -22.34 -10.79 0.49
CA THR A 188 -22.96 -9.46 0.37
C THR A 188 -23.20 -8.90 1.77
N LEU A 189 -22.62 -7.73 2.10
CA LEU A 189 -22.66 -7.14 3.44
C LEU A 189 -23.25 -5.73 3.41
N ARG A 190 -24.22 -5.43 4.28
CA ARG A 190 -24.94 -4.14 4.32
C ARG A 190 -25.36 -3.70 5.72
N GLY A 191 -25.59 -2.41 5.87
CA GLY A 191 -26.19 -1.80 7.04
C GLY A 191 -25.26 -1.73 8.25
N ALA A 192 -23.94 -1.88 8.10
CA ALA A 192 -23.02 -1.82 9.23
C ALA A 192 -22.90 -0.40 9.79
N GLY A 193 -23.13 -0.21 11.08
CA GLY A 193 -23.02 1.09 11.76
C GLY A 193 -24.26 1.43 12.56
N ALA A 194 -24.24 1.07 13.85
CA ALA A 194 -25.37 1.34 14.74
C ALA A 194 -25.35 2.80 15.23
N PRO A 195 -26.45 3.57 15.08
CA PRO A 195 -26.49 4.97 15.54
C PRO A 195 -26.30 5.12 17.06
N ALA A 196 -26.67 4.10 17.83
CA ALA A 196 -26.56 4.09 19.28
C ALA A 196 -25.11 3.84 19.78
N SER A 197 -24.17 3.45 18.91
CA SER A 197 -22.78 3.20 19.33
C SER A 197 -22.01 4.50 19.56
N ALA A 198 -21.06 4.47 20.50
CA ALA A 198 -20.29 5.66 20.83
C ALA A 198 -19.44 6.12 19.62
N PRO A 199 -19.52 7.40 19.19
CA PRO A 199 -18.82 7.90 18.00
C PRO A 199 -17.29 7.95 18.14
N ARG A 200 -16.72 7.45 19.25
CA ARG A 200 -15.28 7.45 19.51
C ARG A 200 -14.54 6.22 18.98
N ARG A 201 -15.25 5.12 18.68
CA ARG A 201 -14.64 3.90 18.14
C ARG A 201 -14.99 3.79 16.66
N THR A 202 -14.00 3.85 15.78
CA THR A 202 -14.15 3.52 14.36
C THR A 202 -14.60 2.08 14.17
N ILE A 203 -15.43 1.84 13.17
CA ILE A 203 -16.00 0.52 12.88
C ILE A 203 -15.61 0.01 11.49
N GLY A 204 -15.79 -1.29 11.28
CA GLY A 204 -15.72 -1.94 9.97
C GLY A 204 -16.97 -2.76 9.69
N ALA A 205 -17.48 -2.77 8.45
CA ALA A 205 -18.46 -3.78 8.05
C ALA A 205 -17.87 -5.20 8.18
N ILE A 206 -16.60 -5.35 7.81
CA ILE A 206 -15.70 -6.40 8.31
C ILE A 206 -14.72 -5.76 9.29
N GLN A 207 -14.87 -6.09 10.57
CA GLN A 207 -13.98 -5.67 11.65
C GLN A 207 -12.96 -6.77 11.91
N ILE A 208 -11.67 -6.50 11.71
CA ILE A 208 -10.58 -7.41 12.06
C ILE A 208 -10.01 -6.96 13.41
N GLU A 209 -10.11 -7.81 14.42
CA GLU A 209 -9.57 -7.56 15.76
C GLU A 209 -8.18 -8.19 15.95
N GLY A 210 -7.87 -9.24 15.18
CA GLY A 210 -6.56 -9.89 15.18
C GLY A 210 -6.50 -11.07 14.22
N GLY A 211 -5.32 -11.67 14.13
CA GLY A 211 -5.04 -12.81 13.28
C GLY A 211 -4.00 -12.52 12.19
N HIS A 212 -3.67 -13.56 11.44
CA HIS A 212 -2.80 -13.47 10.27
C HIS A 212 -3.29 -14.44 9.19
N ASP A 213 -2.85 -14.27 7.95
CA ASP A 213 -3.29 -15.14 6.85
C ASP A 213 -4.81 -15.09 6.65
N ILE A 214 -5.33 -13.88 6.50
CA ILE A 214 -6.75 -13.63 6.30
C ILE A 214 -6.95 -13.24 4.84
N VAL A 215 -7.81 -13.96 4.13
CA VAL A 215 -8.21 -13.64 2.76
C VAL A 215 -9.65 -13.17 2.77
N ILE A 216 -9.91 -11.96 2.30
CA ILE A 216 -11.24 -11.44 2.03
C ILE A 216 -11.37 -11.36 0.52
N GLU A 217 -12.28 -12.16 -0.05
CA GLU A 217 -12.38 -12.25 -1.50
C GLU A 217 -13.79 -12.32 -2.06
N GLY A 218 -14.00 -11.61 -3.18
CA GLY A 218 -15.26 -11.64 -3.91
C GLY A 218 -16.44 -11.05 -3.15
N CYS A 219 -16.20 -10.28 -2.09
CA CYS A 219 -17.25 -9.67 -1.29
C CYS A 219 -17.80 -8.40 -1.95
N ASP A 220 -19.09 -8.15 -1.77
CA ASP A 220 -19.81 -6.94 -2.16
C ASP A 220 -20.27 -6.24 -0.87
N ILE A 221 -19.69 -5.08 -0.55
CA ILE A 221 -19.90 -4.38 0.71
C ILE A 221 -20.39 -2.97 0.40
N SER A 222 -21.57 -2.63 0.94
CA SER A 222 -22.20 -1.32 0.79
C SER A 222 -22.91 -0.89 2.06
N ASP A 223 -23.41 0.35 2.09
CA ASP A 223 -24.31 0.83 3.14
C ASP A 223 -23.70 0.67 4.54
N TRP A 224 -22.43 1.06 4.68
CA TRP A 224 -21.72 1.07 5.97
C TRP A 224 -21.49 2.48 6.48
N GLY A 225 -21.20 2.60 7.78
CA GLY A 225 -20.79 3.84 8.41
C GLY A 225 -21.91 4.52 9.19
N ARG A 226 -21.50 5.35 10.14
CA ARG A 226 -22.41 6.06 11.05
C ARG A 226 -22.40 7.56 10.78
N PHE A 227 -23.49 8.23 11.10
CA PHE A 227 -23.58 9.68 11.02
C PHE A 227 -22.80 10.36 12.16
N ASN A 228 -22.09 11.43 11.85
CA ASN A 228 -21.46 12.32 12.81
C ASN A 228 -22.30 13.62 12.95
N PRO A 229 -23.08 13.79 14.03
CA PRO A 229 -23.93 14.97 14.19
C PRO A 229 -23.14 16.28 14.40
N LYS A 230 -21.83 16.21 14.67
CA LYS A 230 -20.99 17.40 14.81
C LYS A 230 -20.54 17.97 13.47
N SER A 231 -20.21 17.10 12.52
CA SER A 231 -19.76 17.52 11.18
C SER A 231 -20.92 17.59 10.19
N GLY A 232 -21.97 16.79 10.37
CA GLY A 232 -23.04 16.62 9.38
C GLY A 232 -22.71 15.58 8.30
N PHE A 233 -21.63 14.83 8.47
CA PHE A 233 -21.09 13.85 7.52
C PHE A 233 -20.91 12.48 8.17
N GLY A 234 -20.40 11.50 7.44
CA GLY A 234 -20.01 10.21 8.00
C GLY A 234 -18.95 10.34 9.10
N ASN A 235 -18.98 9.40 10.05
CA ASN A 235 -17.94 9.27 11.06
C ASN A 235 -16.61 8.94 10.40
N ASN A 236 -15.57 9.66 10.83
CA ASN A 236 -14.27 9.55 10.22
C ASN A 236 -13.68 8.13 10.40
N TYR A 237 -13.11 7.58 9.33
CA TYR A 237 -12.52 6.25 9.24
C TYR A 237 -13.49 5.06 9.31
N ASP A 238 -14.79 5.26 9.45
CA ASP A 238 -15.72 4.12 9.41
C ASP A 238 -15.60 3.43 8.04
N ALA A 239 -15.28 2.14 8.02
CA ALA A 239 -14.82 1.49 6.79
C ALA A 239 -15.61 0.25 6.39
N ALA A 240 -15.51 -0.14 5.12
CA ALA A 240 -15.98 -1.45 4.69
C ALA A 240 -15.12 -2.56 5.32
N ILE A 241 -13.79 -2.37 5.34
CA ILE A 241 -12.84 -3.26 6.01
C ILE A 241 -11.96 -2.43 6.94
N TYR A 242 -12.01 -2.72 8.24
CA TYR A 242 -11.26 -1.97 9.25
C TYR A 242 -10.41 -2.88 10.12
N SER A 243 -9.16 -2.47 10.36
CA SER A 243 -8.31 -3.04 11.41
C SER A 243 -7.47 -1.97 12.09
N ARG A 244 -7.31 -2.13 13.39
CA ARG A 244 -6.31 -1.42 14.22
C ARG A 244 -5.41 -2.37 15.01
N SER A 245 -5.41 -3.63 14.60
CA SER A 245 -4.62 -4.67 15.25
C SER A 245 -3.18 -4.54 14.79
N GLN A 246 -2.29 -4.10 15.68
CA GLN A 246 -0.87 -3.90 15.39
C GLN A 246 -0.12 -5.19 15.05
N THR A 247 -0.74 -6.36 15.30
CA THR A 247 -0.21 -7.69 14.98
C THR A 247 -0.83 -8.30 13.73
N LEU A 248 -1.78 -7.63 13.08
CA LEU A 248 -2.34 -8.08 11.82
C LEU A 248 -1.24 -8.09 10.76
N ARG A 249 -0.99 -9.26 10.19
CA ARG A 249 -0.08 -9.45 9.05
C ARG A 249 -0.70 -10.36 8.01
N ARG A 250 -0.26 -10.24 6.75
CA ARG A 250 -0.70 -11.13 5.65
C ARG A 250 -2.22 -11.13 5.45
N LEU A 251 -2.82 -9.93 5.45
CA LEU A 251 -4.17 -9.69 4.96
C LEU A 251 -4.14 -9.62 3.43
N VAL A 252 -4.99 -10.40 2.78
CA VAL A 252 -5.28 -10.30 1.34
C VAL A 252 -6.70 -9.80 1.16
N VAL A 253 -6.88 -8.64 0.53
CA VAL A 253 -8.20 -8.15 0.10
C VAL A 253 -8.22 -8.17 -1.41
N GLN A 254 -9.04 -9.04 -2.00
CA GLN A 254 -9.05 -9.22 -3.44
C GLN A 254 -10.42 -9.38 -4.08
N ARG A 255 -10.59 -8.80 -5.27
CA ARG A 255 -11.80 -8.97 -6.08
C ARG A 255 -13.07 -8.55 -5.33
N CYS A 256 -12.94 -7.65 -4.37
CA CYS A 256 -14.07 -7.10 -3.62
C CYS A 256 -14.59 -5.85 -4.31
N LYS A 257 -15.89 -5.63 -4.17
CA LYS A 257 -16.55 -4.35 -4.48
C LYS A 257 -16.87 -3.66 -3.16
N LEU A 258 -16.29 -2.50 -2.94
CA LEU A 258 -16.46 -1.70 -1.73
C LEU A 258 -17.06 -0.36 -2.18
N HIS A 259 -18.36 -0.17 -1.97
CA HIS A 259 -19.05 0.97 -2.60
C HIS A 259 -20.23 1.54 -1.84
N HIS A 260 -20.50 2.83 -2.03
CA HIS A 260 -21.66 3.53 -1.48
C HIS A 260 -21.78 3.34 0.04
N PRO A 261 -20.95 4.04 0.83
CA PRO A 261 -21.17 4.13 2.26
C PRO A 261 -22.53 4.81 2.51
N THR A 262 -23.06 4.65 3.71
CA THR A 262 -24.36 5.22 4.12
C THR A 262 -24.38 6.74 4.11
N TRP A 263 -23.23 7.35 4.42
CA TRP A 263 -23.09 8.79 4.63
C TRP A 263 -21.94 9.35 3.80
N ASP A 264 -22.13 10.58 3.33
CA ASP A 264 -21.12 11.34 2.60
C ASP A 264 -19.92 11.74 3.49
N GLY A 265 -18.77 11.95 2.86
CA GLY A 265 -17.59 12.56 3.45
C GLY A 265 -17.55 14.07 3.19
N SER A 266 -16.93 14.82 4.09
CA SER A 266 -16.83 16.28 3.96
C SER A 266 -15.70 16.68 3.01
N THR A 267 -15.87 17.78 2.27
CA THR A 267 -14.73 18.42 1.59
C THR A 267 -13.84 19.18 2.59
N TRP A 268 -12.71 19.69 2.13
CA TRP A 268 -11.83 20.60 2.91
C TRP A 268 -12.44 21.99 3.21
N TYR A 269 -13.67 22.23 2.74
CA TYR A 269 -14.43 23.46 2.95
C TYR A 269 -15.62 23.26 3.89
N GLU A 270 -15.85 22.02 4.36
CA GLU A 270 -17.04 21.63 5.10
C GLU A 270 -16.70 20.85 6.37
N PRO A 271 -17.40 21.11 7.48
CA PRO A 271 -18.46 22.11 7.63
C PRO A 271 -17.94 23.55 7.74
N THR A 272 -16.62 23.72 7.90
CA THR A 272 -15.95 25.02 7.99
C THR A 272 -14.68 24.99 7.16
N HIS A 273 -14.24 26.16 6.69
CA HIS A 273 -12.99 26.26 5.95
C HIS A 273 -11.90 27.03 6.73
N PRO A 274 -10.63 26.56 6.74
CA PRO A 274 -10.17 25.25 6.27
C PRO A 274 -10.42 24.15 7.33
N THR A 275 -10.72 22.93 6.88
CA THR A 275 -10.74 21.74 7.74
C THR A 275 -10.25 20.53 6.96
N HIS A 276 -9.73 19.52 7.64
CA HIS A 276 -9.44 18.23 7.02
C HIS A 276 -10.74 17.55 6.60
N SER A 277 -10.73 16.86 5.47
CA SER A 277 -11.85 15.99 5.08
C SER A 277 -12.09 14.93 6.15
N ALA A 278 -13.36 14.64 6.44
CA ALA A 278 -13.74 13.58 7.36
C ALA A 278 -14.87 12.76 6.77
N GLY A 279 -14.82 11.43 6.91
CA GLY A 279 -15.81 10.57 6.31
C GLY A 279 -15.47 9.08 6.36
N PRO A 280 -16.28 8.26 5.70
CA PRO A 280 -16.03 6.84 5.60
C PRO A 280 -14.88 6.53 4.63
N GLN A 281 -14.30 5.34 4.77
CA GLN A 281 -13.26 4.80 3.88
C GLN A 281 -13.67 3.42 3.34
N CYS A 282 -13.01 2.92 2.30
CA CYS A 282 -13.21 1.52 1.88
C CYS A 282 -12.38 0.57 2.75
N ILE A 283 -11.09 0.86 2.92
CA ILE A 283 -10.17 0.04 3.71
C ILE A 283 -9.39 0.96 4.64
N THR A 284 -9.35 0.64 5.92
CA THR A 284 -8.54 1.37 6.90
C THR A 284 -7.67 0.39 7.69
N LEU A 285 -6.36 0.57 7.61
CA LEU A 285 -5.38 -0.23 8.35
C LEU A 285 -4.52 0.69 9.22
N VAL A 286 -4.66 0.58 10.54
CA VAL A 286 -3.97 1.44 11.50
C VAL A 286 -2.78 0.69 12.10
N ASP A 287 -1.57 1.06 11.66
CA ASP A 287 -0.28 0.64 12.23
C ASP A 287 -0.11 -0.89 12.34
N THR A 288 -0.56 -1.60 11.31
CA THR A 288 -0.51 -3.07 11.22
C THR A 288 0.92 -3.58 11.00
N ASP A 289 1.14 -4.88 11.21
CA ASP A 289 2.45 -5.54 11.03
C ASP A 289 2.77 -5.79 9.53
N GLY A 290 1.82 -5.52 8.64
CA GLY A 290 2.01 -5.43 7.20
C GLY A 290 2.07 -6.77 6.47
N ASN A 291 2.88 -6.81 5.41
CA ASN A 291 2.94 -7.85 4.40
C ASN A 291 1.55 -8.12 3.80
N HIS A 292 0.80 -7.06 3.51
CA HIS A 292 -0.57 -7.14 3.01
C HIS A 292 -0.61 -7.12 1.48
N VAL A 293 -1.67 -7.66 0.90
CA VAL A 293 -1.92 -7.56 -0.55
C VAL A 293 -3.34 -7.07 -0.78
N ILE A 294 -3.48 -5.86 -1.33
CA ILE A 294 -4.76 -5.26 -1.69
C ILE A 294 -4.84 -5.17 -3.21
N ARG A 295 -5.58 -6.09 -3.84
CA ARG A 295 -5.54 -6.22 -5.30
C ARG A 295 -6.88 -6.45 -5.98
N TYR A 296 -6.99 -5.96 -7.22
CA TYR A 296 -8.15 -6.27 -8.08
C TYR A 296 -9.49 -5.87 -7.45
N ASN A 297 -9.51 -4.86 -6.57
CA ASN A 297 -10.73 -4.39 -5.94
C ASN A 297 -11.34 -3.25 -6.75
N GLU A 298 -12.64 -3.05 -6.58
CA GLU A 298 -13.37 -1.90 -7.07
C GLU A 298 -13.86 -1.10 -5.86
N CYS A 299 -13.18 0.00 -5.57
CA CYS A 299 -13.53 0.94 -4.51
C CYS A 299 -14.08 2.21 -5.14
N TRP A 300 -15.40 2.41 -5.07
CA TRP A 300 -16.06 3.49 -5.80
C TRP A 300 -17.39 3.88 -5.15
N SER A 301 -17.87 5.08 -5.44
CA SER A 301 -19.16 5.57 -4.98
C SER A 301 -19.75 6.54 -6.00
N ASP A 302 -20.52 7.51 -5.56
CA ASP A 302 -20.99 8.64 -6.33
C ASP A 302 -20.68 9.98 -5.63
N MET A 303 -21.09 11.09 -6.24
CA MET A 303 -20.83 12.44 -5.72
C MET A 303 -21.68 12.80 -4.49
N GLU A 304 -22.64 11.96 -4.09
CA GLU A 304 -23.49 12.12 -2.90
C GLU A 304 -23.00 11.25 -1.72
N HIS A 305 -22.04 10.35 -1.96
CA HIS A 305 -21.49 9.41 -0.98
C HIS A 305 -19.96 9.29 -1.13
N MET A 306 -19.25 10.42 -1.15
CA MET A 306 -17.80 10.49 -1.29
C MET A 306 -17.11 9.99 -0.03
N TYR A 307 -15.92 9.43 -0.20
CA TYR A 307 -15.03 9.07 0.90
C TYR A 307 -14.20 10.28 1.35
N ASN A 308 -13.65 10.25 2.58
CA ASN A 308 -12.50 11.12 2.85
C ASN A 308 -11.27 10.58 2.13
N ASP A 309 -10.86 9.36 2.48
CA ASP A 309 -9.84 8.57 1.79
C ASP A 309 -10.42 7.23 1.35
N ILE A 310 -9.84 6.58 0.36
CA ILE A 310 -10.40 5.30 -0.12
C ILE A 310 -9.71 4.13 0.58
N ILE A 311 -8.38 4.07 0.44
CA ILE A 311 -7.54 3.16 1.22
C ILE A 311 -6.72 4.04 2.16
N GLY A 312 -7.14 4.10 3.41
CA GLY A 312 -6.60 4.99 4.41
C GLY A 312 -5.82 4.28 5.53
N GLY A 313 -5.25 5.09 6.41
CA GLY A 313 -4.35 4.66 7.46
C GLY A 313 -4.58 5.33 8.81
N GLY A 314 -3.64 5.06 9.72
CA GLY A 314 -3.56 5.72 11.01
C GLY A 314 -2.43 6.75 11.03
N SER A 315 -1.31 6.40 11.64
CA SER A 315 -0.24 7.35 11.95
C SER A 315 0.63 7.68 10.72
N ASN A 316 0.36 8.78 10.01
CA ASN A 316 1.12 9.20 8.83
C ASN A 316 2.60 9.47 9.14
N GLY A 317 2.90 10.30 10.15
CA GLY A 317 4.27 10.54 10.64
C GLY A 317 4.71 9.44 11.60
N SER A 318 5.09 8.27 11.09
CA SER A 318 5.51 7.13 11.91
C SER A 318 6.45 6.17 11.16
N PHE A 319 6.99 5.17 11.87
CA PHE A 319 7.77 4.07 11.30
C PHE A 319 6.93 2.85 10.88
N ARG A 320 5.60 2.89 11.10
CA ARG A 320 4.66 1.83 10.70
C ARG A 320 3.70 2.34 9.64
N GLY A 321 2.70 3.14 10.04
CA GLY A 321 1.76 3.77 9.14
C GLY A 321 0.88 2.76 8.40
N SER A 322 0.50 3.09 7.18
CA SER A 322 -0.36 2.26 6.32
C SER A 322 0.30 2.06 4.95
N PRO A 323 0.15 0.88 4.32
CA PRO A 323 -0.51 -0.35 4.79
C PRO A 323 0.34 -1.22 5.75
N GLY A 324 1.50 -0.72 6.19
CA GLY A 324 2.53 -1.53 6.86
C GLY A 324 3.56 -2.10 5.88
N PRO A 325 4.72 -2.58 6.38
CA PRO A 325 5.88 -2.93 5.56
C PRO A 325 5.59 -4.09 4.60
N ASP A 326 6.38 -4.22 3.53
CA ASP A 326 6.36 -5.34 2.58
C ASP A 326 4.98 -5.59 1.92
N SER A 327 4.14 -4.56 1.84
CA SER A 327 2.77 -4.69 1.31
C SER A 327 2.65 -4.24 -0.15
N ASP A 328 1.69 -4.85 -0.85
CA ASP A 328 1.41 -4.63 -2.26
C ASP A 328 0.00 -4.09 -2.48
N ILE A 329 -0.15 -3.03 -3.29
CA ILE A 329 -1.44 -2.46 -3.70
C ILE A 329 -1.49 -2.37 -5.21
N TYR A 330 -2.32 -3.20 -5.87
CA TYR A 330 -2.31 -3.22 -7.34
C TYR A 330 -3.57 -3.69 -8.07
N GLY A 331 -3.74 -3.25 -9.32
CA GLY A 331 -4.84 -3.69 -10.17
C GLY A 331 -6.22 -3.20 -9.69
N ASN A 332 -6.27 -2.25 -8.74
CA ASN A 332 -7.51 -1.73 -8.18
C ASN A 332 -8.09 -0.61 -9.06
N ILE A 333 -9.40 -0.43 -8.95
CA ILE A 333 -10.11 0.79 -9.38
C ILE A 333 -10.44 1.58 -8.12
N ILE A 334 -10.01 2.83 -8.08
CA ILE A 334 -10.08 3.71 -6.91
C ILE A 334 -10.76 5.01 -7.33
N SER A 335 -11.92 5.33 -6.74
CA SER A 335 -12.66 6.53 -7.09
C SER A 335 -13.56 7.11 -5.99
N HIS A 336 -13.81 8.42 -6.09
CA HIS A 336 -14.75 9.20 -5.28
C HIS A 336 -14.29 9.52 -3.86
N CYS A 337 -13.19 10.27 -3.70
CA CYS A 337 -12.78 10.79 -2.40
C CYS A 337 -12.38 12.27 -2.41
N TRP A 338 -12.48 12.90 -1.24
CA TRP A 338 -12.16 14.31 -1.03
C TRP A 338 -10.74 14.59 -0.52
N ASP A 339 -9.98 13.54 -0.23
CA ASP A 339 -8.58 13.61 0.18
C ASP A 339 -7.73 12.59 -0.60
N ASP A 340 -7.20 11.54 0.03
CA ASP A 340 -6.27 10.61 -0.62
C ASP A 340 -6.96 9.39 -1.25
N GLY A 341 -6.66 9.12 -2.52
CA GLY A 341 -7.09 7.86 -3.16
C GLY A 341 -6.44 6.65 -2.49
N LEU A 342 -5.12 6.71 -2.29
CA LEU A 342 -4.34 5.68 -1.61
C LEU A 342 -3.39 6.33 -0.59
N GLU A 343 -3.57 6.08 0.69
CA GLU A 343 -2.57 6.42 1.71
C GLU A 343 -1.52 5.29 1.82
N VAL A 344 -0.28 5.62 1.45
CA VAL A 344 0.91 4.78 1.62
C VAL A 344 1.95 5.57 2.41
N GLU A 345 1.56 5.99 3.60
CA GLU A 345 2.30 6.92 4.47
C GLU A 345 2.84 6.22 5.72
N GLY A 346 3.90 6.79 6.29
CA GLY A 346 4.62 6.24 7.43
C GLY A 346 5.75 5.33 6.99
N GLY A 347 5.86 4.13 7.55
CA GLY A 347 7.02 3.25 7.36
C GLY A 347 7.38 3.02 5.89
N SER A 348 6.38 2.65 5.07
CA SER A 348 6.54 2.44 3.62
C SER A 348 7.70 1.52 3.21
N ARG A 349 8.17 0.68 4.12
CA ARG A 349 9.34 -0.19 3.94
C ARG A 349 9.00 -1.30 2.96
N ASN A 350 9.60 -1.29 1.76
CA ASN A 350 9.26 -2.24 0.69
C ASN A 350 7.75 -2.25 0.35
N VAL A 351 7.07 -1.11 0.49
CA VAL A 351 5.69 -0.97 0.00
C VAL A 351 5.72 -0.75 -1.51
N ARG A 352 4.81 -1.42 -2.22
CA ARG A 352 4.81 -1.50 -3.69
C ARG A 352 3.41 -1.25 -4.24
N VAL A 353 3.28 -0.20 -5.06
CA VAL A 353 1.98 0.28 -5.57
C VAL A 353 2.01 0.32 -7.09
N TRP A 354 1.23 -0.52 -7.76
CA TRP A 354 1.27 -0.57 -9.22
C TRP A 354 -0.02 -0.93 -9.93
N ASP A 355 -0.12 -0.57 -11.21
CA ASP A 355 -1.27 -0.91 -12.05
C ASP A 355 -2.63 -0.56 -11.40
N ASN A 356 -2.71 0.50 -10.60
CA ASN A 356 -3.99 1.01 -10.10
C ASN A 356 -4.55 2.06 -11.08
N TYR A 357 -5.86 2.09 -11.23
CA TYR A 357 -6.59 3.14 -11.94
C TYR A 357 -7.29 4.05 -10.90
N ILE A 358 -6.86 5.30 -10.83
CA ILE A 358 -7.27 6.26 -9.79
C ILE A 358 -7.91 7.49 -10.44
N THR A 359 -9.14 7.83 -10.03
CA THR A 359 -9.91 8.93 -10.62
C THR A 359 -10.89 9.53 -9.62
N GLN A 360 -11.28 10.79 -9.78
CA GLN A 360 -12.22 11.48 -8.88
C GLN A 360 -11.74 11.44 -7.41
N CYS A 361 -10.46 11.77 -7.19
CA CYS A 361 -9.82 11.90 -5.87
C CYS A 361 -9.17 13.29 -5.75
N MET A 362 -8.98 13.85 -4.56
CA MET A 362 -8.19 15.10 -4.44
C MET A 362 -6.73 14.81 -4.75
N MET A 363 -6.10 13.96 -3.94
CA MET A 363 -4.75 13.44 -4.13
C MET A 363 -4.86 12.01 -4.64
N MET A 364 -4.03 11.62 -5.61
CA MET A 364 -4.13 10.26 -6.15
C MET A 364 -3.49 9.24 -5.19
N ILE A 365 -2.29 9.56 -4.71
CA ILE A 365 -1.54 8.73 -3.76
C ILE A 365 -0.88 9.64 -2.71
N GLY A 366 -1.20 9.40 -1.44
CA GLY A 366 -0.58 10.00 -0.26
C GLY A 366 0.69 9.25 0.13
N ASN A 367 1.82 9.96 0.24
CA ASN A 367 3.13 9.44 0.65
C ASN A 367 3.92 10.46 1.49
N ALA A 368 3.21 11.29 2.27
CA ALA A 368 3.70 12.41 3.04
C ALA A 368 3.76 12.09 4.55
N PRO A 369 4.69 11.24 5.02
CA PRO A 369 5.96 10.88 4.39
C PRO A 369 6.15 9.37 4.14
N ALA A 370 7.20 9.04 3.38
CA ALA A 370 7.85 7.73 3.45
C ALA A 370 9.01 7.79 4.45
N SER A 371 8.88 7.07 5.58
CA SER A 371 9.80 7.16 6.72
C SER A 371 10.96 6.16 6.68
N ILE A 372 10.75 4.95 6.15
CA ILE A 372 11.81 3.93 6.12
C ILE A 372 12.18 3.58 4.68
N GLY A 373 11.16 3.33 3.85
CA GLY A 373 11.35 2.94 2.47
C GLY A 373 12.18 1.65 2.29
N PRO A 374 12.48 1.26 1.05
CA PRO A 374 12.08 1.96 -0.16
C PRO A 374 10.58 1.80 -0.46
N LEU A 375 9.95 2.89 -0.89
CA LEU A 375 8.60 2.91 -1.47
C LEU A 375 8.71 2.83 -2.99
N TYR A 376 7.92 1.96 -3.62
CA TYR A 376 7.87 1.80 -5.08
C TYR A 376 6.48 2.13 -5.60
N ILE A 377 6.39 3.05 -6.56
CA ILE A 377 5.12 3.42 -7.21
C ILE A 377 5.33 3.36 -8.72
N TRP A 378 4.68 2.42 -9.41
CA TRP A 378 4.86 2.30 -10.86
C TRP A 378 3.64 1.88 -11.66
N ARG A 379 3.58 2.27 -12.94
CA ARG A 379 2.49 1.89 -13.87
C ARG A 379 1.06 2.21 -13.38
N ASN A 380 0.92 3.09 -12.39
CA ASN A 380 -0.40 3.61 -12.00
C ASN A 380 -0.89 4.62 -13.03
N VAL A 381 -2.21 4.67 -13.21
CA VAL A 381 -2.88 5.63 -14.09
C VAL A 381 -3.78 6.51 -13.25
N ALA A 382 -3.46 7.80 -13.22
CA ALA A 382 -4.23 8.83 -12.53
C ALA A 382 -4.96 9.70 -13.55
N VAL A 383 -6.23 10.02 -13.31
CA VAL A 383 -7.07 10.70 -14.31
C VAL A 383 -7.62 12.03 -13.80
N ARG A 384 -8.71 11.99 -13.02
CA ARG A 384 -9.43 13.19 -12.59
C ARG A 384 -9.13 13.53 -11.13
N SER A 385 -8.74 14.77 -10.87
CA SER A 385 -8.41 15.34 -9.57
C SER A 385 -9.32 16.51 -9.18
N GLN A 386 -10.02 16.40 -8.05
CA GLN A 386 -10.93 17.43 -7.51
C GLN A 386 -11.01 17.39 -5.98
N TRP A 387 -10.97 18.54 -5.30
CA TRP A 387 -11.17 18.63 -3.83
C TRP A 387 -12.60 19.02 -3.42
N ARG A 388 -13.42 19.49 -4.37
CA ARG A 388 -14.87 19.76 -4.24
C ARG A 388 -15.50 19.86 -5.64
N PRO A 389 -16.83 19.81 -5.78
CA PRO A 389 -17.48 19.97 -7.07
C PRO A 389 -17.07 21.27 -7.78
N GLY A 390 -16.65 21.16 -9.04
CA GLY A 390 -16.27 22.30 -9.88
C GLY A 390 -14.94 22.97 -9.53
N ALA A 391 -14.14 22.41 -8.63
CA ALA A 391 -12.80 22.90 -8.32
C ALA A 391 -11.72 21.89 -8.72
N SER A 392 -10.51 22.37 -8.95
CA SER A 392 -9.35 21.49 -9.17
C SER A 392 -9.10 20.60 -7.95
N GLY A 393 -8.25 19.59 -8.09
CA GLY A 393 -7.74 18.82 -6.96
C GLY A 393 -6.27 19.12 -6.71
N GLY A 394 -5.56 18.14 -6.16
CA GLY A 394 -4.15 18.23 -5.81
C GLY A 394 -3.23 17.50 -6.77
N ASN A 395 -2.27 16.78 -6.20
CA ASN A 395 -1.15 16.18 -6.89
C ASN A 395 -1.42 14.71 -7.25
N PHE A 396 -0.65 14.18 -8.21
CA PHE A 396 -0.53 12.74 -8.37
C PHE A 396 0.06 12.11 -7.11
N LEU A 397 1.22 12.59 -6.66
CA LEU A 397 1.78 12.22 -5.36
C LEU A 397 1.71 13.41 -4.41
N LYS A 398 1.10 13.23 -3.24
CA LYS A 398 0.96 14.28 -2.21
C LYS A 398 2.31 14.87 -1.83
N MET A 399 3.27 13.99 -1.52
CA MET A 399 4.66 14.21 -1.09
C MET A 399 4.88 15.26 0.01
N GLY A 400 5.93 15.03 0.79
CA GLY A 400 6.34 15.90 1.89
C GLY A 400 6.20 15.21 3.23
N PHE A 401 5.73 15.95 4.23
CA PHE A 401 5.58 15.45 5.59
C PHE A 401 4.16 15.70 6.13
N ALA A 402 3.77 14.85 7.08
CA ALA A 402 2.60 15.04 7.90
C ALA A 402 2.91 16.01 9.07
N SER A 403 3.56 15.50 10.12
CA SER A 403 3.83 16.26 11.35
C SER A 403 5.19 16.97 11.37
N ALA A 404 6.24 16.35 10.80
CA ALA A 404 7.59 16.91 10.80
C ALA A 404 8.45 16.36 9.65
N GLU A 405 9.43 17.15 9.19
CA GLU A 405 10.39 16.74 8.17
C GLU A 405 11.28 15.56 8.57
N ASP A 406 11.47 15.32 9.88
CA ASP A 406 12.26 14.20 10.42
C ASP A 406 11.74 12.83 10.00
N TRP A 407 10.48 12.75 9.56
CA TRP A 407 9.89 11.54 9.03
C TRP A 407 10.18 11.31 7.54
N MET A 408 10.83 12.24 6.84
CA MET A 408 11.10 12.14 5.41
C MET A 408 12.46 11.48 5.14
N THR A 409 12.67 10.26 5.61
CA THR A 409 13.97 9.56 5.54
C THR A 409 13.99 8.34 4.62
N GLY A 410 12.84 7.89 4.13
CA GLY A 410 12.75 6.74 3.24
C GLY A 410 13.03 7.11 1.78
N HIS A 411 13.83 6.28 1.10
CA HIS A 411 13.98 6.36 -0.36
C HIS A 411 12.68 5.99 -1.08
N GLN A 412 12.45 6.59 -2.24
CA GLN A 412 11.24 6.39 -3.03
C GLN A 412 11.59 6.29 -4.51
N TYR A 413 10.92 5.37 -5.21
CA TYR A 413 11.15 5.05 -6.61
C TYR A 413 9.85 5.13 -7.39
N ILE A 414 9.74 6.12 -8.27
CA ILE A 414 8.50 6.46 -8.97
C ILE A 414 8.70 6.24 -10.47
N PHE A 415 8.18 5.14 -11.02
CA PHE A 415 8.51 4.71 -12.38
C PHE A 415 7.30 4.52 -13.28
N HIS A 416 7.39 4.89 -14.56
CA HIS A 416 6.37 4.47 -15.53
C HIS A 416 4.92 4.84 -15.14
N ASN A 417 4.64 5.87 -14.34
CA ASN A 417 3.25 6.24 -14.03
C ASN A 417 2.67 7.13 -15.13
N THR A 418 1.36 7.29 -15.20
CA THR A 418 0.70 8.15 -16.20
C THR A 418 -0.41 8.97 -15.61
N LEU A 419 -0.24 10.30 -15.65
CA LEU A 419 -1.34 11.25 -15.55
C LEU A 419 -2.01 11.29 -16.92
N PHE A 420 -3.16 10.62 -17.03
CA PHE A 420 -3.89 10.45 -18.28
C PHE A 420 -4.96 11.53 -18.43
N ARG A 421 -4.86 12.33 -19.49
CA ARG A 421 -5.86 13.36 -19.82
C ARG A 421 -7.10 12.74 -20.47
N ALA A 422 -7.99 12.16 -19.67
CA ALA A 422 -9.32 11.78 -20.14
C ALA A 422 -10.24 12.99 -20.33
N ASP A 423 -10.03 14.03 -19.51
CA ASP A 423 -10.71 15.32 -19.54
C ASP A 423 -9.78 16.43 -19.00
N GLU A 424 -10.30 17.64 -18.81
CA GLU A 424 -9.55 18.80 -18.33
C GLU A 424 -9.28 18.80 -16.81
N TRP A 425 -9.74 17.79 -16.08
CA TRP A 425 -9.65 17.72 -14.63
C TRP A 425 -8.40 16.98 -14.13
N LEU A 426 -7.28 17.08 -14.84
CA LEU A 426 -6.00 16.52 -14.40
C LEU A 426 -5.56 17.01 -13.00
N PRO A 427 -4.67 16.26 -12.32
CA PRO A 427 -3.93 16.77 -11.16
C PRO A 427 -3.25 18.11 -11.45
N THR A 428 -3.23 18.98 -10.44
CA THR A 428 -2.50 20.27 -10.48
C THR A 428 -1.05 20.14 -10.03
N GLY A 429 -0.60 18.93 -9.71
CA GLY A 429 0.80 18.62 -9.42
C GLY A 429 1.14 17.17 -9.79
N GLY A 430 2.41 16.91 -10.11
CA GLY A 430 2.92 15.56 -10.35
C GLY A 430 3.52 15.00 -9.07
N LEU A 431 4.85 15.11 -8.96
CA LEU A 431 5.66 14.64 -7.83
C LEU A 431 5.74 15.72 -6.75
N GLY A 432 4.67 15.83 -5.96
CA GLY A 432 4.49 16.91 -5.01
C GLY A 432 4.02 18.21 -5.69
N GLY A 433 4.37 19.33 -5.07
CA GLY A 433 4.01 20.67 -5.53
C GLY A 433 4.97 21.68 -4.94
N ASN A 434 4.48 22.64 -4.15
CA ASN A 434 5.35 23.58 -3.43
C ASN A 434 5.93 23.03 -2.11
N ARG A 435 5.54 21.82 -1.69
CA ARG A 435 6.06 21.15 -0.49
C ARG A 435 7.45 20.59 -0.71
N ILE A 436 8.19 20.44 0.39
CA ILE A 436 9.52 19.81 0.40
C ILE A 436 9.37 18.35 -0.04
N VAL A 437 10.27 17.88 -0.88
CA VAL A 437 10.38 16.49 -1.33
C VAL A 437 11.83 16.04 -1.12
N LYS A 438 12.02 14.82 -0.61
CA LYS A 438 13.36 14.25 -0.37
C LYS A 438 13.45 12.81 -0.87
N HIS A 439 14.67 12.35 -1.13
CA HIS A 439 15.01 10.93 -1.33
C HIS A 439 14.24 10.24 -2.47
N THR A 440 13.90 10.99 -3.52
CA THR A 440 13.03 10.49 -4.59
C THR A 440 13.78 10.34 -5.91
N VAL A 441 13.67 9.15 -6.52
CA VAL A 441 14.10 8.90 -7.89
C VAL A 441 12.87 8.71 -8.76
N SER A 442 12.70 9.54 -9.79
CA SER A 442 11.63 9.37 -10.79
C SER A 442 12.21 9.09 -12.16
N ARG A 443 11.60 8.16 -12.89
CA ARG A 443 11.98 7.80 -14.25
C ARG A 443 10.76 7.38 -15.07
N ASN A 444 10.72 7.78 -16.34
CA ASN A 444 9.75 7.30 -17.31
C ASN A 444 8.27 7.56 -16.95
N ASN A 445 7.94 8.57 -16.15
CA ASN A 445 6.57 8.96 -15.84
C ASN A 445 6.03 9.93 -16.90
N ILE A 446 4.73 9.84 -17.20
CA ILE A 446 4.01 10.91 -17.90
C ILE A 446 3.39 11.81 -16.83
N LEU A 447 4.03 12.95 -16.57
CA LEU A 447 3.63 13.99 -15.61
C LEU A 447 2.87 15.12 -16.32
N HIS A 448 1.81 14.75 -17.04
CA HIS A 448 0.89 15.66 -17.71
C HIS A 448 -0.04 16.30 -16.67
N VAL A 449 0.40 17.43 -16.11
CA VAL A 449 -0.39 18.20 -15.15
C VAL A 449 -1.34 19.16 -15.86
N ARG A 450 -2.37 19.63 -15.14
CA ARG A 450 -3.48 20.44 -15.69
C ARG A 450 -3.05 21.66 -16.50
N SER A 451 -1.98 22.34 -16.11
CA SER A 451 -1.45 23.52 -16.79
C SER A 451 0.07 23.51 -16.78
N SER A 452 0.70 24.06 -17.80
CA SER A 452 2.16 24.26 -17.82
C SER A 452 2.68 25.20 -16.71
N ARG A 453 1.79 25.94 -16.03
CA ARG A 453 2.11 26.75 -14.84
C ARG A 453 2.09 25.95 -13.53
N ASN A 454 1.57 24.72 -13.55
CA ASN A 454 1.59 23.81 -12.40
C ASN A 454 2.94 23.10 -12.30
N TYR A 455 3.18 22.42 -11.17
CA TYR A 455 4.43 21.72 -10.89
C TYR A 455 4.34 20.26 -11.31
N SER A 456 5.13 19.83 -12.30
CA SER A 456 5.29 18.40 -12.61
C SER A 456 6.15 17.72 -11.55
N ALA A 457 7.12 18.43 -10.97
CA ALA A 457 7.86 18.01 -9.79
C ALA A 457 8.07 19.21 -8.83
N SER A 458 8.30 18.94 -7.55
CA SER A 458 8.48 20.00 -6.56
C SER A 458 9.68 20.90 -6.86
N GLU A 459 9.48 22.22 -6.76
CA GLU A 459 10.52 23.26 -6.88
C GLU A 459 10.94 23.86 -5.52
N ASN A 460 10.57 23.23 -4.42
CA ASN A 460 10.93 23.75 -3.10
C ASN A 460 12.46 23.77 -2.92
N ARG A 461 13.01 24.90 -2.47
CA ARG A 461 14.46 25.08 -2.28
C ARG A 461 15.09 24.18 -1.22
N GLN A 462 14.27 23.60 -0.34
CA GLN A 462 14.71 22.65 0.69
C GLN A 462 14.65 21.19 0.22
N ASN A 463 14.31 20.94 -1.05
CA ASN A 463 14.40 19.61 -1.65
C ASN A 463 15.84 19.07 -1.51
N ALA A 464 15.96 17.76 -1.26
CA ALA A 464 17.26 17.13 -1.02
C ALA A 464 17.27 15.68 -1.48
N ASP A 465 18.39 15.22 -2.05
CA ASP A 465 18.57 13.83 -2.52
C ASP A 465 17.46 13.36 -3.47
N ASN A 466 17.00 14.26 -4.35
CA ASN A 466 16.09 13.91 -5.44
C ASN A 466 16.86 13.81 -6.74
N ASP A 467 16.38 12.89 -7.58
CA ASP A 467 16.86 12.65 -8.93
C ASP A 467 15.61 12.45 -9.81
N PHE A 468 15.06 13.55 -10.30
CA PHE A 468 13.99 13.56 -11.29
C PHE A 468 14.60 13.61 -12.68
N ASP A 469 14.40 12.57 -13.48
CA ASP A 469 14.96 12.51 -14.83
C ASP A 469 14.18 11.55 -15.72
N TYR A 470 14.36 11.65 -17.04
CA TYR A 470 13.68 10.79 -18.04
C TYR A 470 12.15 10.79 -17.96
N ASP A 471 11.51 11.79 -17.36
CA ASP A 471 10.05 11.92 -17.34
C ASP A 471 9.54 12.75 -18.54
N LEU A 472 8.32 12.50 -18.99
CA LEU A 472 7.59 13.35 -19.94
C LEU A 472 6.72 14.32 -19.14
N TYR A 473 6.95 15.63 -19.27
CA TYR A 473 6.29 16.63 -18.43
C TYR A 473 5.92 17.90 -19.20
N ASN A 474 4.80 18.54 -18.83
CA ASN A 474 4.38 19.84 -19.38
C ASN A 474 4.51 21.00 -18.37
N GLY A 475 4.49 20.69 -17.07
CA GLY A 475 4.58 21.65 -15.96
C GLY A 475 5.99 22.18 -15.67
N GLN A 476 6.12 22.81 -14.52
CA GLN A 476 7.34 23.33 -13.92
C GLN A 476 8.14 22.21 -13.22
N ILE A 477 9.45 22.34 -13.24
CA ILE A 477 10.43 21.40 -12.66
C ILE A 477 11.66 22.20 -12.21
N PRO A 478 12.44 21.72 -11.21
CA PRO A 478 13.71 22.36 -10.87
C PRO A 478 14.67 22.44 -12.06
N ASN A 479 15.37 23.57 -12.21
CA ASN A 479 16.25 23.84 -13.37
C ASN A 479 17.44 22.87 -13.53
N ASP A 480 17.83 22.20 -12.45
CA ASP A 480 18.95 21.26 -12.37
C ASP A 480 18.52 19.78 -12.49
N GLN A 481 17.23 19.54 -12.75
CA GLN A 481 16.62 18.22 -12.89
C GLN A 481 16.14 18.00 -14.34
N GLU A 482 15.78 16.76 -14.68
CA GLU A 482 15.29 16.35 -16.00
C GLU A 482 16.26 16.64 -17.15
N ALA A 483 17.56 16.38 -16.93
CA ALA A 483 18.59 16.53 -17.96
C ALA A 483 18.31 15.70 -19.24
N HIS A 484 17.64 14.56 -19.08
CA HIS A 484 17.18 13.66 -20.14
C HIS A 484 15.66 13.61 -20.27
N GLY A 485 14.94 14.44 -19.50
CA GLY A 485 13.49 14.53 -19.56
C GLY A 485 12.98 15.10 -20.87
N VAL A 486 11.71 14.82 -21.17
CA VAL A 486 11.06 15.28 -22.39
C VAL A 486 9.99 16.32 -22.02
N ARG A 487 10.23 17.58 -22.36
CA ARG A 487 9.23 18.64 -22.16
C ARG A 487 8.18 18.60 -23.27
N GLY A 488 6.93 18.31 -22.92
CA GLY A 488 5.81 18.26 -23.86
C GLY A 488 4.57 17.58 -23.29
N GLU A 489 3.55 17.44 -24.12
CA GLU A 489 2.35 16.68 -23.79
C GLU A 489 2.35 15.34 -24.54
N PRO A 490 1.86 14.25 -23.91
CA PRO A 490 1.74 12.96 -24.57
C PRO A 490 0.72 13.00 -25.71
N VAL A 491 1.02 12.28 -26.79
CA VAL A 491 0.04 11.93 -27.82
C VAL A 491 -0.31 10.45 -27.66
N TYR A 492 -1.56 10.13 -27.36
CA TYR A 492 -1.99 8.74 -27.18
C TYR A 492 -2.42 8.09 -28.50
N ALA A 493 -2.36 6.76 -28.54
CA ALA A 493 -2.92 5.99 -29.64
C ALA A 493 -4.44 6.24 -29.77
N ALA A 494 -4.99 5.97 -30.97
CA ALA A 494 -6.43 6.06 -31.18
C ALA A 494 -7.20 5.16 -30.19
N ASN A 495 -8.34 5.65 -29.71
CA ASN A 495 -9.18 4.97 -28.69
C ASN A 495 -8.48 4.74 -27.35
N ALA A 496 -7.48 5.56 -27.00
CA ALA A 496 -6.94 5.56 -25.66
C ALA A 496 -8.00 6.02 -24.63
N GLY A 497 -7.99 5.40 -23.46
CA GLY A 497 -8.94 5.64 -22.40
C GLY A 497 -9.24 4.38 -21.60
N PHE A 498 -10.09 4.56 -20.60
CA PHE A 498 -10.64 3.49 -19.78
C PHE A 498 -12.05 3.14 -20.26
N ASP A 499 -12.30 1.85 -20.47
CA ASP A 499 -13.63 1.32 -20.78
C ASP A 499 -14.31 0.86 -19.48
N PRO A 500 -15.36 1.56 -19.01
CA PRO A 500 -16.03 1.23 -17.76
C PRO A 500 -16.86 -0.05 -17.81
N ALA A 501 -17.21 -0.57 -18.99
CA ALA A 501 -17.96 -1.82 -19.13
C ALA A 501 -17.06 -3.04 -18.98
N THR A 502 -15.89 -3.01 -19.65
CA THR A 502 -14.92 -4.11 -19.57
C THR A 502 -13.90 -3.95 -18.46
N LYS A 503 -13.82 -2.76 -17.83
CA LYS A 503 -12.77 -2.38 -16.87
C LYS A 503 -11.36 -2.49 -17.45
N THR A 504 -11.22 -2.24 -18.76
CA THR A 504 -9.93 -2.26 -19.46
C THR A 504 -9.43 -0.85 -19.76
N GLY A 505 -8.11 -0.66 -19.71
CA GLY A 505 -7.45 0.61 -20.03
C GLY A 505 -6.48 0.49 -21.20
N ARG A 506 -6.58 1.42 -22.15
CA ARG A 506 -5.64 1.61 -23.26
C ARG A 506 -4.98 2.97 -23.09
N PHE A 507 -3.73 3.00 -22.66
CA PHE A 507 -3.00 4.24 -22.35
C PHE A 507 -1.67 4.34 -23.12
N GLN A 508 -1.56 3.56 -24.21
CA GLN A 508 -0.37 3.50 -25.04
C GLN A 508 -0.17 4.83 -25.78
N LEU A 509 1.08 5.24 -25.89
CA LEU A 509 1.45 6.39 -26.71
C LEU A 509 1.27 6.08 -28.20
N ALA A 510 0.94 7.08 -29.00
CA ALA A 510 1.08 7.00 -30.45
C ALA A 510 2.57 6.96 -30.83
N PRO A 511 2.95 6.39 -31.99
CA PRO A 511 4.35 6.39 -32.43
C PRO A 511 4.99 7.77 -32.56
N SER A 512 4.21 8.81 -32.81
CA SER A 512 4.66 10.21 -32.90
C SER A 512 4.71 10.94 -31.56
N SER A 513 4.36 10.28 -30.45
CA SER A 513 4.36 10.91 -29.12
C SER A 513 5.79 11.19 -28.66
N PRO A 514 6.05 12.32 -27.98
CA PRO A 514 7.39 12.63 -27.45
C PRO A 514 7.95 11.59 -26.47
N GLY A 515 7.09 10.86 -25.74
CA GLY A 515 7.53 9.81 -24.81
C GLY A 515 7.69 8.41 -25.43
N ALA A 516 7.44 8.26 -26.72
CA ALA A 516 7.44 6.97 -27.40
C ALA A 516 8.88 6.46 -27.65
N GLY A 517 9.29 5.39 -26.97
CA GLY A 517 10.61 4.78 -27.07
C GLY A 517 11.73 5.69 -26.57
N ALA A 518 11.40 6.56 -25.61
CA ALA A 518 12.29 7.57 -25.06
C ALA A 518 12.68 7.32 -23.59
N GLY A 519 12.14 6.27 -22.97
CA GLY A 519 12.39 5.96 -21.57
C GLY A 519 13.77 5.35 -21.32
N GLN A 520 14.22 5.44 -20.07
CA GLN A 520 15.39 4.75 -19.56
C GLN A 520 15.05 3.29 -19.24
N PRO A 521 15.79 2.27 -19.72
CA PRO A 521 15.65 0.92 -19.19
C PRO A 521 15.98 0.86 -17.69
N ILE A 522 15.04 0.40 -16.87
CA ILE A 522 15.18 0.20 -15.43
C ILE A 522 15.14 -1.32 -15.16
N PRO A 523 16.17 -1.90 -14.52
CA PRO A 523 16.18 -3.31 -14.12
C PRO A 523 14.87 -3.68 -13.44
N ASN A 524 14.32 -4.85 -13.77
CA ASN A 524 13.04 -5.39 -13.29
C ASN A 524 11.78 -4.48 -13.32
N PHE A 525 11.83 -3.26 -13.88
CA PHE A 525 10.67 -2.36 -14.00
C PHE A 525 10.31 -2.01 -15.46
N SER A 526 11.26 -2.11 -16.40
CA SER A 526 11.03 -1.82 -17.83
C SER A 526 10.94 -3.10 -18.67
N GLY A 527 9.96 -3.97 -18.41
CA GLY A 527 9.77 -5.22 -19.18
C GLY A 527 9.00 -5.03 -20.49
N GLY A 528 9.18 -5.95 -21.45
CA GLY A 528 8.25 -6.14 -22.58
C GLY A 528 8.30 -5.11 -23.72
N TYR A 529 9.28 -4.20 -23.73
CA TYR A 529 9.48 -3.26 -24.83
C TYR A 529 10.32 -3.85 -25.97
N SER A 530 10.22 -3.25 -27.15
CA SER A 530 11.07 -3.56 -28.31
C SER A 530 11.89 -2.33 -28.72
N GLY A 531 13.03 -2.55 -29.36
CA GLY A 531 13.94 -1.45 -29.73
C GLY A 531 14.93 -1.11 -28.62
N ARG A 532 15.38 0.15 -28.59
CA ARG A 532 16.50 0.59 -27.73
C ARG A 532 16.08 1.09 -26.35
N ALA A 533 14.80 1.45 -26.18
CA ALA A 533 14.29 2.10 -24.98
C ALA A 533 12.79 1.78 -24.81
N PRO A 534 12.30 1.66 -23.55
CA PRO A 534 10.87 1.55 -23.27
C PRO A 534 10.13 2.85 -23.59
N ASP A 535 8.80 2.79 -23.63
CA ASP A 535 7.98 4.00 -23.61
C ASP A 535 7.95 4.62 -22.21
N ILE A 536 7.88 5.96 -22.19
CA ILE A 536 7.53 6.71 -20.98
C ILE A 536 6.04 6.49 -20.71
N GLY A 537 5.69 6.20 -19.46
CA GLY A 537 4.33 5.97 -18.98
C GLY A 537 4.02 4.51 -18.62
N ALA A 538 2.77 4.28 -18.24
CA ALA A 538 2.29 3.05 -17.61
C ALA A 538 2.05 1.90 -18.57
N HIS A 539 1.94 2.21 -19.86
CA HIS A 539 1.44 1.28 -20.85
C HIS A 539 2.33 1.27 -22.09
N GLN A 540 3.23 0.28 -22.12
CA GLN A 540 4.11 0.03 -23.25
C GLN A 540 3.30 -0.22 -24.53
N ARG A 541 3.67 0.44 -25.64
CA ARG A 541 3.07 0.19 -26.95
C ARG A 541 3.20 -1.27 -27.35
N GLY A 542 2.11 -1.82 -27.89
CA GLY A 542 2.02 -3.22 -28.33
C GLY A 542 1.63 -4.20 -27.21
N ALA A 543 1.62 -3.76 -25.95
CA ALA A 543 1.08 -4.58 -24.86
C ALA A 543 -0.46 -4.75 -25.00
N PRO A 544 -1.04 -5.82 -24.42
CA PRO A 544 -2.50 -5.94 -24.32
C PRO A 544 -3.09 -4.84 -23.41
N PRO A 545 -4.40 -4.52 -23.54
CA PRO A 545 -5.10 -3.64 -22.61
C PRO A 545 -4.87 -4.03 -21.15
N ILE A 546 -4.68 -3.04 -20.28
CA ILE A 546 -4.54 -3.30 -18.84
C ILE A 546 -5.93 -3.58 -18.27
N GLN A 547 -6.09 -4.68 -17.55
CA GLN A 547 -7.34 -5.01 -16.87
C GLN A 547 -7.27 -4.55 -15.41
N TYR A 548 -8.31 -3.86 -14.93
CA TYR A 548 -8.46 -3.41 -13.55
C TYR A 548 -9.70 -4.03 -12.89
N GLY A 549 -9.80 -3.90 -11.57
CA GLY A 549 -10.98 -4.29 -10.80
C GLY A 549 -11.13 -5.81 -10.68
N VAL A 550 -12.34 -6.28 -10.38
CA VAL A 550 -12.56 -7.67 -9.90
C VAL A 550 -12.21 -8.75 -10.92
N ALA A 551 -12.16 -8.40 -12.20
CA ALA A 551 -11.80 -9.29 -13.31
C ALA A 551 -10.28 -9.32 -13.60
N ALA A 552 -9.49 -8.43 -13.00
CA ALA A 552 -8.07 -8.29 -13.28
C ALA A 552 -7.23 -9.51 -12.91
N LYS A 553 -6.13 -9.68 -13.65
CA LYS A 553 -5.11 -10.69 -13.47
C LYS A 553 -3.77 -10.07 -13.87
N GLN A 554 -2.75 -10.27 -13.06
CA GLN A 554 -1.37 -10.00 -13.46
C GLN A 554 -0.91 -11.13 -14.39
N PRO A 555 -0.18 -10.78 -15.47
CA PRO A 555 0.34 -11.75 -16.42
C PRO A 555 1.44 -12.66 -15.85
#